data_AF-A0A536S1Z1-F1
#
_entry.id   AF-A0A536S1Z1-F1
#
_cell.length_a   1.000
_cell.length_b   1.000
_cell.length_c   1.000
_cell.angle_alpha   90.00
_cell.angle_beta   90.00
_cell.angle_gamma   90.00
#
_symmetry.space_group_name_H-M   'P 1'
#
loop_
_entity.id
_entity.type
_entity.pdbx_description
1 polymer ?
#
loop_
_entity_poly.entity_id
_entity_poly.type
_entity_poly.pdbx_seq_one_letter_code
_entity_poly.pdbx_strand_id
1 'polypeptide(L)'
;ALKLFISSSTIDADIFAVLRVFDPNGKEVVFQGALDPHTPIGQGWLRASHRMTDPKRSLHFRPFHTHEQKLPLTPGKIVELDVEIWPTCIVVPAGWRIALTVRGKDYEHQGEAATLSNMKNPMKGCGPFLHDDPSDRPLAVFGGKTTLHSGPARRAFLLLPIIPPK
;
A
#
# COMPACT_ATOMS: atom_id res chain seq x y z
N ALA A 1 5.09 10.07 2.82
CA ALA A 1 4.15 9.53 1.84
C ALA A 1 4.92 8.75 0.80
N LEU A 2 4.24 7.81 0.13
CA LEU A 2 4.76 7.11 -1.03
C LEU A 2 4.26 7.82 -2.28
N LYS A 3 5.16 8.41 -3.07
CA LYS A 3 4.82 9.01 -4.36
C LYS A 3 5.01 7.98 -5.48
N LEU A 4 3.96 7.75 -6.26
CA LEU A 4 3.95 6.85 -7.40
C LEU A 4 3.47 7.58 -8.66
N PHE A 5 3.95 7.13 -9.81
CA PHE A 5 3.40 7.49 -11.11
C PHE A 5 2.90 6.22 -11.77
N ILE A 6 1.61 6.16 -12.07
CA ILE A 6 0.98 4.95 -12.60
C ILE A 6 0.23 5.23 -13.90
N SER A 7 0.08 4.22 -14.74
CA SER A 7 -0.98 4.18 -15.75
C SER A 7 -1.70 2.84 -15.64
N SER A 8 -3.02 2.84 -15.86
CA SER A 8 -3.82 1.61 -15.93
C SER A 8 -4.25 1.33 -17.36
N SER A 9 -4.49 0.07 -17.70
CA SER A 9 -5.17 -0.32 -18.94
C SER A 9 -6.68 -0.11 -18.88
N THR A 10 -7.23 0.20 -17.71
CA THR A 10 -8.66 0.40 -17.44
C THR A 10 -8.90 1.78 -16.82
N ILE A 11 -10.16 2.05 -16.43
CA ILE A 11 -10.60 3.35 -15.90
C ILE A 11 -10.28 3.57 -14.41
N ASP A 12 -9.71 2.59 -13.72
CA ASP A 12 -9.29 2.72 -12.33
C ASP A 12 -8.19 1.70 -11.99
N ALA A 13 -7.61 1.83 -10.80
CA ALA A 13 -6.67 0.87 -10.24
C ALA A 13 -6.65 0.99 -8.72
N ASP A 14 -6.57 -0.14 -8.01
CA ASP A 14 -6.30 -0.14 -6.57
C ASP A 14 -4.80 -0.37 -6.34
N ILE A 15 -4.20 0.46 -5.48
CA ILE A 15 -2.80 0.38 -5.11
C ILE A 15 -2.70 -0.05 -3.66
N PHE A 16 -1.99 -1.16 -3.44
CA PHE A 16 -1.65 -1.72 -2.14
C PHE A 16 -0.15 -1.61 -1.97
N ALA A 17 0.28 -0.80 -1.02
CA ALA A 17 1.67 -0.56 -0.71
C ALA A 17 2.02 -1.18 0.65
N VAL A 18 3.07 -1.98 0.68
CA VAL A 18 3.51 -2.72 1.86
C VAL A 18 4.95 -2.36 2.15
N LEU A 19 5.18 -1.70 3.29
CA LEU A 19 6.51 -1.49 3.85
C LEU A 19 6.91 -2.76 4.60
N ARG A 20 8.05 -3.33 4.21
CA ARG A 20 8.54 -4.61 4.71
C ARG A 20 9.98 -4.46 5.16
N VAL A 21 10.36 -5.31 6.11
CA VAL A 21 11.74 -5.43 6.57
C VAL A 21 12.11 -6.90 6.59
N PHE A 22 13.33 -7.19 6.14
CA PHE A 22 13.90 -8.54 6.10
C PHE A 22 15.18 -8.60 6.91
N ASP A 23 15.33 -9.69 7.65
CA ASP A 23 16.57 -10.03 8.33
C ASP A 23 17.69 -10.38 7.33
N PRO A 24 18.95 -10.55 7.77
CA PRO A 24 20.07 -10.90 6.90
C PRO A 24 19.91 -12.24 6.17
N ASN A 25 19.05 -13.14 6.67
CA ASN A 25 18.75 -14.44 6.06
C ASN A 25 17.58 -14.35 5.06
N GLY A 26 16.99 -13.16 4.87
CA GLY A 26 15.86 -12.95 3.97
C GLY A 26 14.50 -13.32 4.57
N LYS A 27 14.41 -13.58 5.88
CA LYS A 27 13.12 -13.78 6.55
C LYS A 27 12.46 -12.43 6.79
N GLU A 28 11.20 -12.32 6.41
CA GLU A 28 10.40 -11.12 6.68
C GLU A 28 10.11 -10.99 8.18
N VAL A 29 10.23 -9.76 8.68
CA VAL A 29 9.83 -9.41 10.04
C VAL A 29 8.42 -8.82 10.02
N VAL A 30 7.57 -9.44 10.83
CA VAL A 30 6.15 -9.09 11.02
C VAL A 30 5.85 -8.90 12.50
N PHE A 31 4.72 -8.28 12.79
CA PHE A 31 4.30 -7.89 14.13
C PHE A 31 2.86 -8.35 14.40
N GLN A 32 2.51 -8.43 15.69
CA GLN A 32 1.13 -8.52 16.11
C GLN A 32 0.41 -7.20 15.77
N GLY A 33 -0.54 -7.28 14.84
CA GLY A 33 -1.46 -6.20 14.52
C GLY A 33 -2.71 -6.24 15.39
N ALA A 34 -3.72 -5.45 15.02
CA ALA A 34 -4.98 -5.36 15.76
C ALA A 34 -5.69 -6.72 15.90
N LEU A 35 -5.65 -7.53 14.84
CA LEU A 35 -6.19 -8.91 14.84
C LEU A 35 -5.16 -9.91 14.31
N ASP A 36 -4.35 -9.49 13.35
CA ASP A 36 -3.48 -10.39 12.58
C ASP A 36 -2.08 -10.52 13.19
N PRO A 37 -1.59 -11.74 13.49
CA PRO A 37 -0.26 -11.94 14.07
C PRO A 37 0.90 -11.74 13.08
N HIS A 38 0.62 -11.62 11.78
CA HIS A 38 1.63 -11.52 10.72
C HIS A 38 1.59 -10.17 10.00
N THR A 39 1.33 -9.09 10.72
CA THR A 39 1.20 -7.74 10.15
C THR A 39 2.57 -7.20 9.71
N PRO A 40 2.74 -6.71 8.47
CA PRO A 40 3.99 -6.11 8.01
C PRO A 40 4.24 -4.74 8.66
N ILE A 41 5.44 -4.16 8.46
CA ILE A 41 5.89 -2.93 9.12
C ILE A 41 4.92 -1.76 8.96
N GLY A 42 4.35 -1.62 7.77
CA GLY A 42 3.36 -0.61 7.46
C GLY A 42 2.63 -0.94 6.17
N GLN A 43 1.37 -0.52 6.09
CA GLN A 43 0.52 -0.73 4.92
C GLN A 43 -0.11 0.59 4.49
N GLY A 44 -0.44 0.68 3.22
CA GLY A 44 -1.11 1.81 2.62
C GLY A 44 -1.97 1.37 1.45
N TRP A 45 -3.12 2.02 1.31
CA TRP A 45 -4.10 1.71 0.28
C TRP A 45 -4.55 2.99 -0.40
N LEU A 46 -4.68 2.96 -1.72
CA LEU A 46 -5.33 4.03 -2.46
C LEU A 46 -6.00 3.49 -3.72
N ARG A 47 -7.29 3.76 -3.87
CA ARG A 47 -7.97 3.68 -5.16
C ARG A 47 -7.60 4.90 -5.99
N ALA A 48 -7.03 4.70 -7.17
CA ALA A 48 -6.43 5.76 -7.97
C ALA A 48 -7.45 6.84 -8.37
N SER A 49 -8.73 6.48 -8.58
CA SER A 49 -9.79 7.47 -8.82
C SER A 49 -10.06 8.39 -7.63
N HIS A 50 -9.66 8.03 -6.42
CA HIS A 50 -9.79 8.85 -5.21
C HIS A 50 -8.51 9.64 -4.85
N ARG A 51 -7.57 9.79 -5.80
CA ARG A 51 -6.27 10.45 -5.58
C ARG A 51 -6.30 11.94 -5.21
N MET A 52 -7.45 12.60 -5.26
CA MET A 52 -7.58 14.02 -4.92
C MET A 52 -7.25 14.26 -3.45
N THR A 53 -6.34 15.19 -3.17
CA THR A 53 -5.91 15.55 -1.81
C THR A 53 -6.42 16.92 -1.38
N ASP A 54 -6.58 17.11 -0.07
CA ASP A 54 -6.81 18.42 0.54
C ASP A 54 -5.45 19.07 0.87
N PRO A 55 -5.07 20.18 0.21
CA PRO A 55 -3.78 20.83 0.43
C PRO A 55 -3.66 21.49 1.82
N LYS A 56 -4.76 21.80 2.50
CA LYS A 56 -4.75 22.40 3.85
C LYS A 56 -4.52 21.36 4.94
N ARG A 57 -4.87 20.09 4.67
CA ARG A 57 -4.75 18.99 5.65
C ARG A 57 -3.58 18.05 5.35
N SER A 58 -3.19 17.98 4.08
CA SER A 58 -2.08 17.13 3.64
C SER A 58 -0.75 17.64 4.18
N LEU A 59 0.07 16.70 4.63
CA LEU A 59 1.47 16.91 4.97
C LEU A 59 2.32 16.17 3.94
N HIS A 60 3.56 16.61 3.72
CA HIS A 60 4.47 15.95 2.79
C HIS A 60 4.69 14.46 3.11
N PHE A 61 4.54 14.07 4.39
CA PHE A 61 4.64 12.68 4.82
C PHE A 61 3.29 11.95 4.94
N ARG A 62 2.17 12.67 4.99
CA ARG A 62 0.83 12.12 5.24
C ARG A 62 -0.20 12.84 4.34
N PRO A 63 -0.51 12.31 3.15
CA PRO A 63 -1.52 12.91 2.29
C PRO A 63 -2.89 12.80 2.95
N PHE A 64 -3.77 13.77 2.72
CA PHE A 64 -5.16 13.69 3.13
C PHE A 64 -6.04 13.65 1.88
N HIS A 65 -6.64 12.49 1.57
CA HIS A 65 -7.53 12.36 0.42
C HIS A 65 -8.95 12.82 0.77
N THR A 66 -9.58 13.60 -0.11
CA THR A 66 -10.91 14.18 0.16
C THR A 66 -12.01 13.13 0.03
N HIS A 67 -11.83 12.18 -0.90
CA HIS A 67 -12.83 11.18 -1.30
C HIS A 67 -14.20 11.75 -1.75
N GLU A 68 -14.27 13.04 -2.08
CA GLU A 68 -15.52 13.72 -2.44
C GLU A 68 -16.08 13.28 -3.79
N GLN A 69 -15.20 12.88 -4.71
CA GLN A 69 -15.58 12.43 -6.04
C GLN A 69 -14.56 11.42 -6.59
N LYS A 70 -15.03 10.60 -7.53
CA LYS A 70 -14.18 9.74 -8.34
C LYS A 70 -13.63 10.54 -9.51
N LEU A 71 -12.33 10.43 -9.74
CA LEU A 71 -11.63 10.94 -10.92
C LEU A 71 -11.15 9.75 -11.77
N PRO A 72 -11.98 9.21 -12.68
CA PRO A 72 -11.59 8.06 -13.49
C PRO A 72 -10.23 8.26 -14.19
N LEU A 73 -9.49 7.17 -14.34
CA LEU A 73 -8.27 7.14 -15.14
C LEU A 73 -8.63 7.11 -16.62
N THR A 74 -7.80 7.77 -17.43
CA THR A 74 -7.79 7.52 -18.88
C THR A 74 -6.82 6.36 -19.13
N PRO A 75 -7.24 5.26 -19.78
CA PRO A 75 -6.34 4.14 -20.08
C PRO A 75 -5.03 4.59 -20.74
N GLY A 76 -3.91 4.09 -20.26
CA GLY A 76 -2.56 4.42 -20.73
C GLY A 76 -2.02 5.80 -20.31
N LYS A 77 -2.87 6.69 -19.78
CA LYS A 77 -2.43 8.00 -19.28
C LYS A 77 -1.78 7.87 -17.91
N ILE A 78 -0.62 8.50 -17.75
CA ILE A 78 0.11 8.53 -16.48
C ILE A 78 -0.58 9.52 -15.54
N VAL A 79 -0.80 9.09 -14.29
CA VAL A 79 -1.25 9.93 -13.18
C VAL A 79 -0.28 9.81 -12.02
N GLU A 80 -0.20 10.87 -11.23
CA GLU A 80 0.56 10.91 -9.98
C GLU A 80 -0.35 10.51 -8.80
N LEU A 81 0.19 9.73 -7.87
CA LEU A 81 -0.46 9.31 -6.64
C LEU A 81 0.44 9.60 -5.44
N ASP A 82 -0.15 10.09 -4.36
CA ASP A 82 0.44 10.08 -3.02
C ASP A 82 -0.31 9.05 -2.19
N VAL A 83 0.34 7.95 -1.82
CA VAL A 83 -0.24 6.90 -0.98
C VAL A 83 0.23 7.12 0.46
N GLU A 84 -0.72 7.18 1.39
CA GLU A 84 -0.40 7.15 2.82
C GLU A 84 0.09 5.75 3.20
N ILE A 85 1.30 5.67 3.77
CA ILE A 85 1.73 4.48 4.51
C ILE A 85 1.42 4.78 5.97
N TRP A 86 0.64 3.90 6.61
CA TRP A 86 0.22 4.11 7.98
C TRP A 86 1.41 4.24 8.94
N PRO A 87 1.28 5.04 10.02
CA PRO A 87 2.36 5.29 10.97
C PRO A 87 2.94 3.99 11.54
N THR A 88 4.27 3.96 11.66
CA THR A 88 5.02 2.85 12.23
C THR A 88 6.21 3.38 13.02
N CYS A 89 6.71 2.60 13.99
CA CYS A 89 7.84 2.96 14.82
C CYS A 89 8.67 1.70 15.11
N ILE A 90 9.77 1.53 14.38
CA ILE A 90 10.65 0.36 14.50
C ILE A 90 12.11 0.79 14.47
N VAL A 91 12.98 -0.09 14.96
CA VAL A 91 14.43 -0.02 14.75
C VAL A 91 14.78 -1.06 13.70
N VAL A 92 15.49 -0.64 12.65
CA VAL A 92 16.04 -1.54 11.63
C VAL A 92 17.54 -1.72 11.90
N PRO A 93 17.99 -2.89 12.36
CA PRO A 93 19.41 -3.13 12.64
C PRO A 93 20.27 -3.07 11.38
N ALA A 94 21.57 -2.86 11.56
CA ALA A 94 22.53 -2.95 10.46
C ALA A 94 22.49 -4.34 9.80
N GLY A 95 22.63 -4.37 8.47
CA GLY A 95 22.57 -5.60 7.68
C GLY A 95 21.16 -6.08 7.31
N TRP A 96 20.11 -5.44 7.84
CA TRP A 96 18.72 -5.73 7.48
C TRP A 96 18.31 -4.95 6.24
N ARG A 97 17.26 -5.39 5.55
CA ARG A 97 16.79 -4.77 4.30
C ARG A 97 15.39 -4.21 4.45
N ILE A 98 15.20 -2.96 4.05
CA ILE A 98 13.88 -2.34 3.87
C ILE A 98 13.43 -2.61 2.44
N ALA A 99 12.16 -2.99 2.27
CA ALA A 99 11.56 -3.17 0.96
C ALA A 99 10.19 -2.50 0.90
N LEU A 100 9.83 -2.06 -0.30
CA LEU A 100 8.48 -1.64 -0.64
C LEU A 100 7.91 -2.62 -1.64
N THR A 101 6.78 -3.23 -1.31
CA THR A 101 6.00 -4.04 -2.27
C THR A 101 4.78 -3.24 -2.72
N VAL A 102 4.61 -3.06 -4.04
CA VAL A 102 3.44 -2.38 -4.62
C VAL A 102 2.64 -3.41 -5.42
N ARG A 103 1.33 -3.51 -5.16
CA ARG A 103 0.45 -4.55 -5.71
C ARG A 103 -0.94 -4.01 -6.03
N GLY A 104 -1.73 -4.82 -6.75
CA GLY A 104 -3.15 -4.58 -7.03
C GLY A 104 -4.12 -5.35 -6.12
N LYS A 105 -3.63 -5.98 -5.04
CA LYS A 105 -4.44 -6.68 -4.05
C LYS A 105 -3.77 -6.71 -2.69
N ASP A 106 -4.52 -7.09 -1.66
CA ASP A 106 -4.05 -7.19 -0.28
C ASP A 106 -2.77 -8.01 -0.11
N TYR A 107 -2.01 -7.65 0.92
CA TYR A 107 -0.83 -8.39 1.36
C TYR A 107 -1.22 -9.76 1.91
N GLU A 108 -0.42 -10.77 1.57
CA GLU A 108 -0.55 -12.13 2.09
C GLU A 108 0.82 -12.61 2.56
N HIS A 109 0.94 -12.86 3.86
CA HIS A 109 2.06 -13.52 4.48
C HIS A 109 2.06 -15.00 4.10
N GLN A 110 3.25 -15.57 3.89
CA GLN A 110 3.42 -16.94 3.42
C GLN A 110 3.34 -18.00 4.53
N GLY A 111 3.39 -17.57 5.79
CA GLY A 111 3.27 -18.44 6.97
C GLY A 111 1.85 -18.95 7.23
N GLU A 112 1.70 -19.66 8.35
CA GLU A 112 0.40 -20.18 8.79
C GLU A 112 -0.60 -19.03 9.04
N ALA A 113 -1.82 -19.19 8.53
CA ALA A 113 -2.85 -18.20 8.73
C ALA A 113 -3.49 -18.36 10.11
N ALA A 114 -3.76 -17.24 10.79
CA ALA A 114 -4.59 -17.27 12.00
C ALA A 114 -6.07 -17.21 11.61
N THR A 115 -6.93 -17.86 12.40
CA THR A 115 -8.38 -17.88 12.14
C THR A 115 -9.16 -17.54 13.40
N LEU A 116 -10.32 -16.93 13.22
CA LEU A 116 -11.31 -16.68 14.27
C LEU A 116 -12.63 -17.29 13.80
N SER A 117 -13.36 -17.94 14.71
CA SER A 117 -14.57 -18.72 14.36
C SER A 117 -15.69 -17.93 13.71
N ASN A 118 -15.69 -16.61 13.88
CA ASN A 118 -16.70 -15.67 13.40
C ASN A 118 -16.21 -14.74 12.28
N MET A 119 -15.04 -15.01 11.68
CA MET A 119 -14.48 -14.19 10.61
C MET A 119 -14.52 -14.90 9.26
N LYS A 120 -14.89 -14.17 8.20
CA LYS A 120 -15.02 -14.70 6.82
C LYS A 120 -13.69 -15.25 6.28
N ASN A 121 -12.60 -14.51 6.47
CA ASN A 121 -11.31 -14.80 5.85
C ASN A 121 -10.24 -15.14 6.91
N PRO A 122 -9.34 -16.11 6.61
CA PRO A 122 -8.13 -16.30 7.38
C PRO A 122 -7.23 -15.05 7.36
N MET A 123 -6.57 -14.80 8.48
CA MET A 123 -5.68 -13.67 8.71
C MET A 123 -4.28 -14.00 8.22
N LYS A 124 -3.84 -13.30 7.16
CA LYS A 124 -2.55 -13.48 6.47
C LYS A 124 -1.76 -12.16 6.34
N GLY A 125 -1.79 -11.31 7.35
CA GLY A 125 -1.03 -10.06 7.45
C GLY A 125 -1.81 -8.76 7.24
N CYS A 126 -3.08 -8.82 6.84
CA CYS A 126 -3.96 -7.64 6.74
C CYS A 126 -5.30 -7.81 7.48
N GLY A 127 -5.40 -8.83 8.35
CA GLY A 127 -6.64 -9.15 9.05
C GLY A 127 -7.65 -9.88 8.16
N PRO A 128 -8.90 -10.02 8.63
CA PRO A 128 -9.91 -10.81 7.93
C PRO A 128 -10.73 -10.00 6.91
N PHE A 129 -10.52 -8.70 6.82
CA PHE A 129 -11.31 -7.80 5.96
C PHE A 129 -10.53 -7.46 4.69
N LEU A 130 -10.77 -8.24 3.64
CA LEU A 130 -10.08 -8.11 2.37
C LEU A 130 -10.83 -7.19 1.40
N HIS A 131 -10.07 -6.61 0.48
CA HIS A 131 -10.55 -5.77 -0.60
C HIS A 131 -10.86 -6.65 -1.83
N ASP A 132 -11.83 -7.56 -1.70
CA ASP A 132 -12.11 -8.60 -2.69
C ASP A 132 -13.57 -8.69 -3.15
N ASP A 133 -14.43 -7.79 -2.69
CA ASP A 133 -15.85 -7.76 -3.08
C ASP A 133 -15.98 -7.51 -4.60
N PRO A 134 -16.57 -8.44 -5.38
CA PRO A 134 -16.66 -8.33 -6.83
C PRO A 134 -17.63 -7.24 -7.32
N SER A 135 -18.56 -6.79 -6.47
CA SER A 135 -19.45 -5.67 -6.77
C SER A 135 -18.73 -4.33 -6.62
N ASP A 136 -17.81 -4.19 -5.66
CA ASP A 136 -16.95 -3.00 -5.54
C ASP A 136 -15.73 -3.06 -6.47
N ARG A 137 -15.18 -4.26 -6.70
CA ARG A 137 -13.98 -4.51 -7.51
C ARG A 137 -14.23 -5.44 -8.69
N PRO A 138 -15.08 -5.05 -9.66
CA PRO A 138 -15.32 -5.87 -10.83
C PRO A 138 -14.02 -6.07 -11.63
N LEU A 139 -13.76 -7.31 -12.06
CA LEU A 139 -12.56 -7.68 -12.82
C LEU A 139 -12.38 -6.86 -14.11
N ALA A 140 -13.47 -6.44 -14.74
CA ALA A 140 -13.43 -5.59 -15.93
C ALA A 140 -12.76 -4.21 -15.67
N VAL A 141 -12.72 -3.75 -14.43
CA VAL A 141 -12.08 -2.49 -14.02
C VAL A 141 -10.76 -2.77 -13.28
N PHE A 142 -10.75 -3.65 -12.28
CA PHE A 142 -9.60 -3.83 -11.39
C PHE A 142 -8.72 -5.05 -11.74
N GLY A 143 -9.11 -5.86 -12.72
CA GLY A 143 -8.29 -6.96 -13.25
C GLY A 143 -7.32 -6.53 -14.36
N GLY A 144 -7.23 -5.23 -14.67
CA GLY A 144 -6.36 -4.68 -15.71
C GLY A 144 -4.88 -4.65 -15.35
N LYS A 145 -4.05 -4.25 -16.33
CA LYS A 145 -2.61 -4.05 -16.13
C LYS A 145 -2.35 -2.64 -15.62
N THR A 146 -1.85 -2.54 -14.38
CA THR A 146 -1.30 -1.29 -13.84
C THR A 146 0.22 -1.26 -14.03
N THR A 147 0.74 -0.19 -14.59
CA THR A 147 2.17 0.02 -14.85
C THR A 147 2.71 1.11 -13.94
N LEU A 148 3.79 0.82 -13.23
CA LEU A 148 4.55 1.81 -12.47
C LEU A 148 5.57 2.49 -13.40
N HIS A 149 5.64 3.81 -13.31
CA HIS A 149 6.57 4.63 -14.07
C HIS A 149 7.58 5.27 -13.12
N SER A 150 8.86 5.23 -13.48
CA SER A 150 9.93 5.88 -12.73
C SER A 150 10.99 6.44 -13.70
N GLY A 151 11.69 7.49 -13.28
CA GLY A 151 12.78 8.10 -14.05
C GLY A 151 13.04 9.55 -13.65
N PRO A 152 14.01 10.25 -14.27
CA PRO A 152 14.37 11.62 -13.88
C PRO A 152 13.20 12.61 -13.91
N ALA A 153 12.31 12.48 -14.91
CA ALA A 153 11.10 13.30 -15.03
C ALA A 153 9.94 12.86 -14.10
N ARG A 154 10.05 11.68 -13.48
CA ARG A 154 9.00 11.03 -12.66
C ARG A 154 9.63 10.37 -11.45
N ARG A 155 9.98 11.20 -10.47
CA ARG A 155 10.67 10.77 -9.26
C ARG A 155 9.69 10.11 -8.29
N ALA A 156 9.40 8.83 -8.51
CA ALA A 156 8.73 8.00 -7.52
C ALA A 156 9.65 7.82 -6.30
N PHE A 157 9.11 7.96 -5.09
CA PHE A 157 9.89 7.82 -3.86
C PHE A 157 9.03 7.36 -2.69
N LEU A 158 9.67 6.72 -1.70
CA LEU A 158 9.11 6.49 -0.38
C LEU A 158 9.82 7.41 0.61
N LEU A 159 9.06 8.26 1.31
CA LEU A 159 9.62 9.04 2.42
C LEU A 159 9.64 8.18 3.69
N LEU A 160 10.82 8.02 4.28
CA LEU A 160 11.03 7.32 5.55
C LEU A 160 11.29 8.33 6.68
N PRO A 161 10.59 8.24 7.83
CA PRO A 161 10.79 9.12 8.98
C PRO A 161 12.02 8.66 9.79
N ILE A 162 13.22 8.93 9.28
CA ILE A 162 14.46 8.60 9.99
C ILE A 162 14.62 9.51 11.20
N ILE A 163 14.59 8.93 12.40
CA ILE A 163 14.81 9.65 13.65
C ILE A 163 16.33 9.78 13.87
N PRO A 164 16.88 11.01 13.99
CA PRO A 164 18.32 11.20 14.20
C PRO A 164 18.76 10.70 15.58
N PRO A 165 20.05 10.33 15.74
CA PRO A 165 20.62 10.08 17.07
C PRO A 165 20.52 11.35 17.92
N LYS A 166 20.42 11.16 19.24
CA LYS A 166 20.53 12.26 20.22
C LYS A 166 21.94 12.81 20.28
#